data_AF-A0AAV5C057-F1
#
_entry.id   AF-A0AAV5C057-F1
#
_cell.length_a   1.000
_cell.length_b   1.000
_cell.length_c   1.000
_cell.angle_alpha   90.00
_cell.angle_beta   90.00
_cell.angle_gamma   90.00
#
_symmetry.space_group_name_H-M   'P 1'
#
loop_
_entity.id
_entity.type
_entity.pdbx_description
1 polymer ?
#
loop_
_entity_poly.entity_id
_entity_poly.type
_entity_poly.pdbx_seq_one_letter_code
_entity_poly.pdbx_strand_id
1 'polypeptide(L)'
;MVATIIYHAMALDLPPWAIKAMEKIMRNYIWRGRKEANGGHCMIAWPKVARPKELGGLGVADLKRLGCALQVRWLWLKRTEPDKPWTSFALQMNSWVEALFSMAVTT
;
A
#
# COMPACT_ATOMS: atom_id res chain seq x y z
N MET A 1 -12.59 -3.64 -6.07
CA MET A 1 -11.29 -4.27 -5.72
C MET A 1 -10.32 -3.29 -5.09
N VAL A 2 -9.98 -2.17 -5.75
CA VAL A 2 -9.02 -1.18 -5.23
C VAL A 2 -9.47 -0.54 -3.90
N ALA A 3 -10.75 -0.16 -3.78
CA ALA A 3 -11.29 0.41 -2.55
C ALA A 3 -11.14 -0.54 -1.35
N THR A 4 -11.49 -1.81 -1.50
CA THR A 4 -11.35 -2.83 -0.46
C THR A 4 -9.91 -2.95 0.03
N ILE A 5 -8.94 -2.92 -0.89
CA ILE A 5 -7.51 -2.97 -0.59
C ILE A 5 -7.08 -1.77 0.25
N ILE A 6 -7.55 -0.56 -0.11
CA ILE A 6 -7.23 0.67 0.63
C ILE A 6 -7.74 0.60 2.06
N TYR A 7 -9.00 0.20 2.28
CA TYR A 7 -9.55 0.10 3.63
C TYR A 7 -8.80 -0.91 4.51
N HIS A 8 -8.45 -2.07 3.97
CA HIS A 8 -7.69 -3.08 4.72
C HIS A 8 -6.26 -2.62 4.99
N ALA A 9 -5.56 -2.05 4.00
CA ALA A 9 -4.20 -1.54 4.16
C ALA A 9 -4.12 -0.33 5.12
N MET A 10 -5.22 0.41 5.25
CA MET A 10 -5.34 1.54 6.16
C MET A 10 -5.53 1.12 7.62
N ALA A 11 -6.19 -0.02 7.86
CA ALA A 11 -6.54 -0.49 9.20
C ALA A 11 -5.60 -1.59 9.72
N LEU A 12 -4.96 -2.36 8.83
CA LEU A 12 -4.21 -3.56 9.16
C LEU A 12 -2.82 -3.51 8.54
N ASP A 13 -1.83 -4.05 9.26
CA ASP A 13 -0.56 -4.43 8.63
C ASP A 13 -0.79 -5.69 7.79
N LEU A 14 -0.83 -5.51 6.46
CA LEU A 14 -1.16 -6.59 5.55
C LEU A 14 -0.06 -7.65 5.56
N PRO A 15 -0.38 -8.92 5.86
CA PRO A 15 0.62 -9.95 5.90
C PRO A 15 1.21 -10.18 4.49
N PRO A 16 2.49 -10.57 4.37
CA PRO A 16 3.16 -10.69 3.06
C PRO A 16 2.45 -11.60 2.06
N TRP A 17 1.76 -12.64 2.53
CA TRP A 17 0.99 -13.54 1.66
C TRP A 17 -0.22 -12.84 1.04
N ALA A 18 -0.89 -11.94 1.78
CA ALA A 18 -2.06 -11.20 1.30
C ALA A 18 -1.64 -10.22 0.21
N ILE A 19 -0.53 -9.50 0.44
CA ILE A 19 0.08 -8.62 -0.57
C ILE A 19 0.38 -9.42 -1.84
N LYS A 20 1.06 -10.56 -1.72
CA LYS A 20 1.37 -11.43 -2.88
C LYS A 20 0.12 -11.89 -3.63
N ALA A 21 -0.95 -12.24 -2.91
CA ALA A 21 -2.21 -12.66 -3.50
C ALA A 21 -2.91 -11.51 -4.25
N MET A 22 -2.94 -10.31 -3.66
CA MET A 22 -3.52 -9.12 -4.29
C MET A 22 -2.72 -8.72 -5.53
N GLU A 23 -1.40 -8.70 -5.44
CA GLU A 23 -0.54 -8.43 -6.60
C GLU A 23 -0.69 -9.50 -7.69
N LYS A 24 -0.91 -10.78 -7.34
CA LYS A 24 -1.21 -11.83 -8.33
C LYS A 24 -2.49 -11.51 -9.10
N ILE A 25 -3.54 -11.06 -8.42
CA ILE A 25 -4.78 -10.64 -9.08
C ILE A 25 -4.53 -9.44 -10.00
N MET A 26 -3.80 -8.43 -9.52
CA MET A 26 -3.44 -7.26 -10.33
C MET A 26 -2.62 -7.64 -11.57
N ARG A 27 -1.60 -8.50 -11.40
CA ARG A 27 -0.79 -9.05 -12.50
C ARG A 27 -1.65 -9.75 -13.54
N ASN A 28 -2.56 -10.62 -13.10
CA ASN A 28 -3.43 -11.36 -14.01
C ASN A 28 -4.34 -10.41 -14.80
N TYR A 29 -4.89 -9.39 -14.15
CA TYR A 29 -5.71 -8.39 -14.81
C TYR A 29 -4.92 -7.59 -15.85
N ILE A 30 -3.74 -7.07 -15.48
CA ILE A 30 -2.90 -6.24 -16.37
C ILE A 30 -2.45 -7.01 -17.61
N TRP A 31 -1.99 -8.25 -17.44
CA TRP A 31 -1.35 -8.99 -18.53
C TRP A 31 -2.30 -9.89 -19.33
N ARG A 32 -3.45 -10.27 -18.77
CA ARG A 32 -4.39 -11.21 -19.41
C ARG A 32 -5.82 -10.71 -19.50
N GLY A 33 -6.21 -9.71 -18.71
CA GLY A 33 -7.61 -9.30 -18.59
C GLY A 33 -8.53 -10.42 -18.05
N ARG A 34 -7.96 -11.46 -17.42
CA ARG A 34 -8.68 -12.64 -16.90
C ARG A 34 -8.19 -12.99 -15.50
N LYS A 35 -8.98 -13.76 -14.75
CA LYS A 35 -8.72 -14.10 -13.34
C LYS A 35 -7.43 -14.91 -13.14
N GLU A 36 -7.02 -15.70 -14.13
CA GLU A 36 -5.82 -16.54 -14.06
C GLU A 36 -4.85 -16.28 -15.22
N ALA A 37 -3.56 -16.30 -14.92
CA ALA A 37 -2.49 -16.19 -15.90
C ALA A 37 -1.39 -17.22 -15.59
N ASN A 38 -0.91 -17.92 -16.63
CA ASN A 38 0.24 -18.82 -16.55
C ASN A 38 1.57 -18.04 -16.60
N GLY A 39 2.65 -18.66 -16.11
CA GLY A 39 3.95 -18.02 -15.83
C GLY A 39 4.66 -17.32 -17.00
N GLY A 40 4.22 -17.51 -18.25
CA GLY A 40 4.80 -16.88 -19.44
C GLY A 40 4.19 -15.52 -19.83
N HIS A 41 3.27 -14.96 -19.05
CA HIS A 41 2.50 -13.76 -19.46
C HIS A 41 2.92 -12.47 -18.75
N CYS A 42 3.74 -12.58 -17.71
CA CYS A 42 4.24 -11.41 -16.98
C CYS A 42 5.52 -10.92 -17.64
N MET A 43 5.40 -9.97 -18.58
CA MET A 43 6.54 -9.47 -19.37
C MET A 43 7.50 -8.59 -18.58
N ILE A 44 7.06 -8.04 -17.45
CA ILE A 44 7.83 -7.09 -16.64
C ILE A 44 7.78 -7.51 -15.17
N ALA A 45 8.94 -7.46 -14.51
CA ALA A 45 9.05 -7.69 -13.07
C ALA A 45 8.20 -6.67 -12.28
N TRP A 46 7.46 -7.14 -11.28
CA TRP A 46 6.50 -6.31 -10.54
C TRP A 46 7.08 -5.04 -9.91
N PRO A 47 8.29 -5.04 -9.31
CA PRO A 47 8.90 -3.82 -8.80
C PRO A 47 9.21 -2.78 -9.88
N LYS A 48 9.34 -3.17 -11.16
CA LYS A 48 9.48 -2.23 -12.29
C LYS A 48 8.11 -1.69 -12.71
N VAL A 49 7.08 -2.54 -12.73
CA VAL A 49 5.69 -2.14 -13.01
C VAL A 49 5.21 -1.07 -12.03
N ALA A 50 5.56 -1.22 -10.74
CA ALA A 50 5.14 -0.31 -9.68
C ALA A 50 5.90 1.03 -9.62
N ARG A 51 6.87 1.25 -10.53
CA ARG A 51 7.57 2.54 -10.58
C ARG A 51 6.65 3.64 -11.12
N PRO A 52 6.90 4.91 -10.74
CA PRO A 52 6.32 6.06 -11.42
C PRO A 52 6.52 5.99 -12.94
N LYS A 53 5.60 6.58 -13.70
CA LYS A 53 5.65 6.56 -15.18
C LYS A 53 6.88 7.30 -15.70
N GLU A 54 7.27 8.36 -14.99
CA GLU A 54 8.46 9.18 -15.22
C GLU A 54 9.75 8.37 -15.06
N LEU A 55 9.70 7.27 -14.31
CA LEU A 55 10.82 6.34 -14.09
C LEU A 55 10.66 5.02 -14.89
N GLY A 56 9.82 5.04 -15.93
CA GLY A 56 9.62 3.91 -16.86
C GLY A 56 8.75 2.77 -16.31
N GLY A 57 7.96 3.01 -15.26
CA GLY A 57 6.95 2.06 -14.77
C GLY A 57 5.56 2.31 -15.33
N LEU A 58 4.58 1.53 -14.85
CA LEU A 58 3.15 1.73 -15.19
C LEU A 58 2.42 2.63 -14.18
N GLY A 59 3.08 3.03 -13.09
CA GLY A 59 2.46 3.81 -12.02
C GLY A 59 1.46 3.01 -11.18
N VAL A 60 1.55 1.68 -11.18
CA VAL A 60 0.73 0.83 -10.30
C VAL A 60 1.25 0.98 -8.87
N ALA A 61 0.37 1.14 -7.89
CA ALA A 61 0.79 1.30 -6.50
C ALA A 61 1.50 0.04 -5.97
N ASP A 62 2.67 0.24 -5.37
CA ASP A 62 3.30 -0.76 -4.49
C ASP A 62 2.45 -0.85 -3.22
N LEU A 63 1.80 -1.99 -3.00
CA LEU A 63 0.86 -2.18 -1.90
C LEU A 63 1.50 -2.06 -0.52
N LYS A 64 2.77 -2.43 -0.38
CA LYS A 64 3.49 -2.29 0.89
C LYS A 64 3.75 -0.81 1.20
N ARG A 65 4.22 -0.05 0.20
CA ARG A 65 4.45 1.39 0.33
C ARG A 65 3.14 2.15 0.53
N LEU A 66 2.09 1.77 -0.20
CA LEU A 66 0.76 2.35 -0.07
C LEU A 66 0.20 2.13 1.35
N GLY A 67 0.29 0.91 1.89
CA GLY A 67 -0.14 0.61 3.25
C GLY A 67 0.57 1.49 4.28
N CYS A 68 1.89 1.59 4.20
CA CYS A 68 2.65 2.48 5.08
C CYS A 68 2.22 3.96 4.94
N ALA A 69 2.08 4.48 3.72
CA ALA A 69 1.65 5.86 3.51
C ALA A 69 0.26 6.14 4.10
N LEU A 70 -0.68 5.20 3.97
CA LEU A 70 -2.01 5.30 4.57
C LEU A 70 -1.96 5.27 6.10
N GLN A 71 -1.05 4.47 6.66
CA GLN A 71 -0.83 4.41 8.11
C GLN A 71 -0.18 5.68 8.66
N VAL A 72 0.82 6.24 7.99
CA VAL A 72 1.43 7.54 8.34
C VAL A 72 0.38 8.66 8.35
N ARG A 73 -0.59 8.63 7.42
CA ARG A 73 -1.69 9.60 7.40
C ARG A 73 -2.49 9.61 8.69
N TRP A 74 -2.71 8.46 9.34
CA TRP A 74 -3.39 8.42 10.62
C TRP A 74 -2.60 9.08 11.74
N LEU A 75 -1.29 8.88 11.78
CA LEU A 75 -0.41 9.55 12.74
C LEU A 75 -0.45 11.07 12.54
N TRP A 76 -0.46 11.51 11.28
CA TRP A 76 -0.65 12.92 10.95
C TRP A 76 -1.99 13.46 11.44
N LEU A 77 -3.11 12.79 11.14
CA LEU A 77 -4.44 13.20 11.58
C LEU A 77 -4.57 13.23 13.11
N LYS A 78 -3.96 12.27 13.82
CA LYS A 78 -3.93 12.24 15.28
C LYS A 78 -3.18 13.45 15.86
N ARG A 79 -2.13 13.92 15.17
CA ARG A 79 -1.36 15.11 15.57
C ARG A 79 -2.08 16.41 15.26
N THR A 80 -2.68 16.55 14.07
CA THR A 80 -3.27 17.82 13.62
C THR A 80 -4.71 18.04 14.08
N GLU A 81 -5.45 16.97 14.35
CA GLU A 81 -6.87 17.03 14.71
C GLU A 81 -7.16 16.22 15.99
N PRO A 82 -6.63 16.64 17.16
CA PRO A 82 -6.70 15.87 18.40
C PRO A 82 -8.14 15.64 18.90
N ASP A 83 -9.05 16.58 18.61
CA ASP A 83 -10.44 16.58 19.10
C ASP A 83 -11.37 15.64 18.32
N LYS A 84 -10.85 14.98 17.28
CA LYS A 84 -11.67 14.13 16.41
C LYS A 84 -11.77 12.70 16.94
N PRO A 85 -12.91 12.01 16.73
CA PRO A 85 -13.14 10.68 17.30
C PRO A 85 -12.12 9.61 16.88
N TRP A 86 -11.44 9.77 15.75
CA TRP A 86 -10.45 8.79 15.28
C TRP A 86 -9.12 8.83 16.05
N THR A 87 -8.89 9.81 16.92
CA THR A 87 -7.66 9.89 17.73
C THR A 87 -7.58 8.79 18.80
N SER A 88 -8.73 8.24 19.21
CA SER A 88 -8.83 7.12 20.15
C SER A 88 -8.62 5.76 19.50
N PHE A 89 -8.44 5.68 18.18
CA PHE A 89 -8.27 4.40 17.50
C PHE A 89 -6.89 3.81 17.83
N ALA A 90 -6.86 2.63 18.44
CA ALA A 90 -5.64 1.89 18.71
C ALA A 90 -5.15 1.21 17.42
N LEU A 91 -4.45 1.97 16.57
CA LEU A 91 -3.89 1.45 15.34
C LEU A 91 -2.65 0.62 15.66
N GLN A 92 -2.67 -0.66 15.28
CA GLN A 92 -1.49 -1.54 15.31
C GLN A 92 -0.53 -1.07 14.20
N MET A 93 0.40 -0.19 14.57
CA MET A 93 1.39 0.38 13.67
C MET A 93 2.70 -0.41 13.78
N ASN A 94 3.36 -0.66 12.64
CA ASN A 94 4.71 -1.20 12.67
C ASN A 94 5.73 -0.11 13.02
N SER A 95 6.88 -0.52 13.55
CA SER A 95 7.95 0.40 13.97
C SER A 95 8.50 1.27 12.84
N TRP A 96 8.41 0.80 11.59
CA TRP A 96 8.89 1.56 10.43
C TRP A 96 8.01 2.77 10.12
N VAL A 97 6.68 2.65 10.27
CA VAL A 97 5.74 3.75 10.07
C VAL A 97 5.95 4.85 11.11
N GLU A 98 6.16 4.48 12.38
CA GLU A 98 6.43 5.43 13.46
C GLU A 98 7.75 6.17 13.23
N ALA A 99 8.81 5.45 12.82
CA ALA A 99 10.09 6.04 12.47
C ALA A 99 9.96 7.00 11.29
N LEU A 100 9.25 6.60 10.23
CA LEU A 100 9.00 7.44 9.06
C LEU A 100 8.25 8.73 9.42
N PHE A 101 7.20 8.62 10.24
CA PHE A 101 6.45 9.78 10.72
C PHE A 101 7.32 10.70 11.58
N SER A 102 8.10 10.14 12.50
CA SER A 102 8.99 10.90 13.37
C SER A 102 9.99 11.72 12.55
N MET A 103 10.66 11.09 11.57
CA MET A 103 11.59 11.78 10.68
C MET A 103 10.94 12.90 9.87
N ALA A 104 9.73 12.66 9.34
CA ALA A 104 9.02 13.63 8.50
C ALA A 104 8.52 14.86 9.26
N VAL A 105 8.38 14.76 10.59
CA VAL A 105 7.81 15.81 11.44
C VAL A 105 8.89 16.61 12.18
N THR A 106 10.12 16.09 12.26
CA THR A 106 11.26 16.75 12.92
C THR A 106 12.07 17.69 12.03
N THR A 107 11.67 17.91 10.78
CA THR A 107 12.27 18.89 9.85
C THR A 107 11.65 20.27 10.01
#